data_AF-A0A256GB06-F1
#
_entry.id   AF-A0A256GB06-F1
#
_cell.length_a   1.000
_cell.length_b   1.000
_cell.length_c   1.000
_cell.angle_alpha   90.00
_cell.angle_beta   90.00
_cell.angle_gamma   90.00
#
_symmetry.space_group_name_H-M   'P 1'
#
loop_
_entity.id
_entity.type
_entity.pdbx_description
1 polymer ?
#
loop_
_entity_poly.entity_id
_entity_poly.type
_entity_poly.pdbx_seq_one_letter_code
_entity_poly.pdbx_strand_id
1 'polypeptide(L)'
;QTRLSRWEPREITYRPQRWFTFARADGETVVLRDDPAEEPLPAHKFIIHRHPSKSGLTIRSGIARVASWAWMYKSFTLKDWAIFVQNFGMPIRIGRYEGDAKEEDKDVLWRAVTQIAGDMAAIMPDSMKIEFQEVAAKGTSIDLYERRADWM
;
A
#
# COMPACT_ATOMS: atom_id res chain seq x y z
N GLN A 1 56.92 7.23 33.36
CA GLN A 1 55.87 8.16 32.88
C GLN A 1 55.28 7.58 31.61
N THR A 2 54.10 6.97 31.68
CA THR A 2 53.46 6.36 30.50
C THR A 2 52.44 7.37 29.97
N ARG A 3 52.76 7.95 28.81
CA ARG A 3 51.88 8.88 28.09
C ARG A 3 50.69 8.05 27.59
N LEU A 4 49.50 8.28 28.14
CA LEU A 4 48.27 7.56 27.79
C LEU A 4 48.09 7.56 26.26
N SER A 5 48.21 6.38 25.65
CA SER A 5 47.89 6.15 24.26
C SER A 5 46.43 6.50 24.02
N ARG A 6 46.16 7.33 23.02
CA ARG A 6 44.82 7.76 22.63
C ARG A 6 43.93 6.52 22.38
N TRP A 7 42.82 6.43 23.09
CA TRP A 7 41.81 5.40 22.85
C TRP A 7 40.91 5.85 21.69
N GLU A 8 40.84 5.05 20.64
CA GLU A 8 39.98 5.29 19.48
C GLU A 8 39.13 4.05 19.17
N PRO A 9 37.87 4.23 18.73
CA PRO A 9 37.03 3.10 18.35
C PRO A 9 37.62 2.41 17.12
N ARG A 10 37.84 1.10 17.21
CA ARG A 10 38.33 0.29 16.08
C ARG A 10 37.30 0.22 14.93
N GLU A 11 36.02 0.19 15.27
CA GLU A 11 34.90 0.10 14.32
C GLU A 11 33.64 0.70 14.96
N ILE A 12 32.74 1.22 14.12
CA ILE A 12 31.39 1.63 14.51
C ILE A 12 30.40 0.70 13.81
N THR A 13 29.87 -0.27 14.56
CA THR A 13 28.90 -1.24 14.03
C THR A 13 27.48 -0.77 14.33
N TYR A 14 26.63 -0.72 13.31
CA TYR A 14 25.19 -0.45 13.49
C TYR A 14 24.52 -1.57 14.29
N ARG A 15 23.75 -1.20 15.32
CA ARG A 15 22.94 -2.14 16.12
C ARG A 15 21.45 -1.91 15.86
N PRO A 16 20.67 -2.95 15.52
CA PRO A 16 19.24 -2.81 15.29
C PRO A 16 18.49 -2.26 16.51
N GLN A 17 17.57 -1.31 16.28
CA GLN A 17 16.78 -0.66 17.34
C GLN A 17 15.96 -1.66 18.20
N ARG A 18 15.63 -2.85 17.66
CA ARG A 18 14.87 -3.89 18.39
C ARG A 18 15.56 -4.42 19.65
N TRP A 19 16.88 -4.27 19.77
CA TRP A 19 17.65 -4.67 20.95
C TRP A 19 17.63 -3.62 22.07
N PHE A 20 17.02 -2.47 21.82
CA PHE A 20 16.97 -1.37 22.76
C PHE A 20 15.53 -1.00 23.11
N THR A 21 15.37 -0.41 24.28
CA THR A 21 14.12 0.22 24.73
C THR A 21 14.44 1.47 25.55
N PHE A 22 13.42 2.22 25.92
CA PHE A 22 13.56 3.34 26.85
C PHE A 22 13.19 2.88 28.26
N ALA A 23 13.93 3.36 29.26
CA ALA A 23 13.68 3.07 30.66
C ALA A 23 12.30 3.60 31.08
N ARG A 24 11.54 2.81 31.86
CA ARG A 24 10.19 3.22 32.29
C ARG A 24 10.18 4.39 33.26
N ALA A 25 11.28 4.62 33.98
CA ALA A 25 11.37 5.66 35.00
C ALA A 25 11.29 7.08 34.41
N ASP A 26 11.94 7.33 33.26
CA ASP A 26 12.03 8.65 32.64
C ASP A 26 11.51 8.70 31.19
N GLY A 27 11.38 7.54 30.53
CA GLY A 27 10.99 7.44 29.11
C GLY A 27 12.03 7.98 28.13
N GLU A 28 13.27 8.23 28.56
CA GLU A 28 14.33 8.90 27.80
C GLU A 28 15.67 8.16 27.79
N THR A 29 15.99 7.46 28.88
CA THR A 29 17.24 6.70 28.99
C THR A 29 17.15 5.46 28.13
N VAL A 30 18.10 5.27 27.20
CA VAL A 30 18.17 4.07 26.35
C VAL A 30 18.80 2.94 27.15
N VAL A 31 18.11 1.81 27.20
CA VAL A 31 18.52 0.58 27.89
C VAL A 31 18.48 -0.60 26.91
N LEU A 32 19.20 -1.67 27.23
CA LEU A 32 19.06 -2.92 26.50
C LEU A 32 17.67 -3.50 26.78
N ARG A 33 17.05 -4.01 25.73
CA ARG A 33 15.79 -4.75 25.82
C ARG A 33 16.14 -6.18 26.18
N ASP A 34 16.23 -6.47 27.47
CA ASP A 34 16.31 -7.82 28.00
C ASP A 34 15.07 -8.12 28.83
N ASP A 35 14.60 -9.37 28.80
CA ASP A 35 13.41 -9.82 29.54
C ASP A 35 13.92 -10.63 30.74
N PRO A 36 13.72 -10.21 32.01
CA PRO A 36 12.65 -9.34 32.54
C PRO A 36 13.11 -7.97 33.04
N ALA A 37 14.35 -7.57 32.82
CA ALA A 37 14.95 -6.36 33.42
C ALA A 37 15.54 -5.39 32.39
N GLU A 38 15.35 -4.10 32.63
CA GLU A 38 16.00 -3.02 31.89
C GLU A 38 17.49 -2.97 32.26
N GLU A 39 18.38 -3.43 31.37
CA GLU A 39 19.82 -3.38 31.61
C GLU A 39 20.43 -2.06 31.07
N PRO A 40 21.16 -1.29 31.88
CA PRO A 40 21.81 -0.08 31.42
C PRO A 40 22.87 -0.39 30.36
N LEU A 41 23.02 0.51 29.39
CA LEU A 41 24.05 0.36 28.36
C LEU A 41 25.46 0.38 28.99
N PRO A 42 26.33 -0.57 28.63
CA PRO A 42 27.73 -0.53 29.02
C PRO A 42 28.39 0.83 28.69
N ALA A 43 29.05 1.40 29.70
CA ALA A 43 29.70 2.71 29.59
C ALA A 43 30.70 2.73 28.42
N HIS A 44 30.74 3.84 27.69
CA HIS A 44 31.67 4.12 26.59
C HIS A 44 31.62 3.15 25.40
N LYS A 45 30.58 2.30 25.26
CA LYS A 45 30.43 1.37 24.13
C LYS A 45 29.43 1.81 23.06
N PHE A 46 28.56 2.77 23.36
CA PHE A 46 27.45 3.15 22.49
C PHE A 46 27.45 4.64 22.16
N ILE A 47 27.10 4.95 20.91
CA ILE A 47 26.82 6.30 20.43
C ILE A 47 25.32 6.37 20.15
N ILE A 48 24.62 7.28 20.83
CA ILE A 48 23.16 7.42 20.72
C ILE A 48 22.84 8.69 19.93
N HIS A 49 22.19 8.53 18.78
CA HIS A 49 21.65 9.65 18.02
C HIS A 49 20.18 9.87 18.41
N ARG A 50 19.82 11.10 18.79
CA ARG A 50 18.43 11.53 19.04
C ARG A 50 18.04 12.61 18.04
N HIS A 51 17.06 12.33 17.19
CA HIS A 51 16.59 13.28 16.19
C HIS A 51 15.49 14.19 16.76
N PRO A 52 15.61 15.54 16.64
CA PRO A 52 14.65 16.50 17.19
C PRO A 52 13.42 16.69 16.26
N SER A 53 12.81 15.61 15.78
CA SER A 53 11.65 15.70 14.86
C SER A 53 10.41 16.31 15.53
N LYS A 54 10.33 16.22 16.86
CA LYS A 54 9.16 16.61 17.65
C LYS A 54 9.57 16.96 19.07
N SER A 55 8.89 17.93 19.68
CA SER A 55 9.06 18.26 21.10
C SER A 55 8.48 17.19 22.03
N GLY A 56 9.17 16.96 23.16
CA GLY A 56 8.80 15.97 24.17
C GLY A 56 9.61 14.69 24.06
N LEU A 57 9.02 13.57 24.51
CA LEU A 57 9.75 12.32 24.64
C LEU A 57 10.34 11.81 23.31
N THR A 58 11.58 11.31 23.32
CA THR A 58 12.29 10.78 22.14
C THR A 58 11.48 9.71 21.41
N ILE A 59 10.74 8.87 22.13
CA ILE A 59 9.84 7.84 21.55
C ILE A 59 8.73 8.43 20.66
N ARG A 60 8.40 9.71 20.81
CA ARG A 60 7.39 10.42 20.01
C ARG A 60 7.95 11.03 18.73
N SER A 61 9.28 11.13 18.61
CA SER A 61 9.98 11.78 17.49
C SER A 61 10.11 10.90 16.24
N GLY A 62 9.50 9.70 16.24
CA GLY A 62 9.47 8.82 15.08
C GLY A 62 8.71 9.43 13.89
N ILE A 63 9.43 9.75 12.83
CA ILE A 63 8.89 10.34 11.58
C ILE A 63 7.86 9.39 10.94
N ALA A 64 8.06 8.08 11.09
CA ALA A 64 7.16 7.04 10.59
C ALA A 64 5.70 7.26 11.02
N ARG A 65 5.45 7.77 12.23
CA ARG A 65 4.08 8.03 12.72
C ARG A 65 3.37 9.11 11.91
N VAL A 66 4.08 10.18 11.53
CA VAL A 66 3.51 11.26 10.71
C VAL A 66 3.34 10.76 9.27
N ALA A 67 4.33 10.03 8.75
CA ALA A 67 4.28 9.45 7.41
C ALA A 67 3.21 8.35 7.26
N SER A 68 2.77 7.72 8.36
CA SER A 68 1.74 6.67 8.32
C SER A 68 0.43 7.15 7.71
N TRP A 69 0.03 8.40 8.00
CA TRP A 69 -1.18 8.98 7.45
C TRP A 69 -1.09 9.19 5.94
N ALA A 70 0.00 9.82 5.48
CA ALA A 70 0.25 10.00 4.05
C ALA A 70 0.29 8.65 3.31
N TRP A 71 1.01 7.67 3.86
CA TRP A 71 1.07 6.33 3.30
C TRP A 71 -0.31 5.65 3.24
N MET A 72 -1.14 5.80 4.28
CA MET A 72 -2.48 5.22 4.31
C MET A 72 -3.38 5.84 3.24
N TYR A 73 -3.37 7.18 3.12
CA TYR A 73 -4.13 7.88 2.08
C TYR A 73 -3.69 7.50 0.67
N LYS A 74 -2.37 7.40 0.42
CA LYS A 74 -1.83 6.89 -0.85
C LYS A 74 -2.33 5.49 -1.15
N SER A 75 -2.21 4.59 -0.18
CA SER A 75 -2.57 3.17 -0.34
C SER A 75 -4.06 3.00 -0.65
N PHE A 76 -4.93 3.74 0.02
CA PHE A 76 -6.37 3.72 -0.27
C PHE A 76 -6.67 4.31 -1.65
N THR A 77 -6.03 5.42 -2.01
CA THR A 77 -6.23 6.06 -3.32
C THR A 77 -5.79 5.14 -4.46
N LEU A 78 -4.67 4.44 -4.31
CA LEU A 78 -4.20 3.45 -5.29
C LEU A 78 -5.15 2.25 -5.42
N LYS A 79 -5.72 1.80 -4.30
CA LYS A 79 -6.72 0.72 -4.31
C LYS A 79 -7.99 1.16 -5.03
N ASP A 80 -8.49 2.36 -4.75
CA ASP A 80 -9.64 2.94 -5.44
C ASP A 80 -9.38 3.06 -6.94
N TRP A 81 -8.15 3.47 -7.31
CA TRP A 81 -7.74 3.56 -8.71
C TRP A 81 -7.75 2.20 -9.40
N ALA A 82 -7.23 1.16 -8.76
CA ALA A 82 -7.27 -0.20 -9.31
C ALA A 82 -8.72 -0.70 -9.53
N ILE A 83 -9.62 -0.43 -8.58
CA ILE A 83 -11.05 -0.77 -8.70
C ILE A 83 -11.70 0.02 -9.84
N PHE A 84 -11.37 1.31 -9.97
CA PHE A 84 -11.83 2.14 -11.07
C PHE A 84 -11.39 1.57 -12.42
N VAL A 85 -10.09 1.27 -12.58
CA VAL A 85 -9.54 0.68 -13.81
C VAL A 85 -10.22 -0.66 -14.12
N GLN A 86 -10.52 -1.48 -13.12
CA GLN A 86 -11.22 -2.75 -13.32
C GLN A 86 -12.66 -2.55 -13.79
N ASN A 87 -13.42 -1.64 -13.17
CA ASN A 87 -14.84 -1.45 -13.46
C ASN A 87 -15.09 -0.65 -14.75
N PHE A 88 -14.22 0.31 -15.07
CA PHE A 88 -14.38 1.21 -16.20
C PHE A 88 -13.45 0.88 -17.38
N GLY A 89 -12.48 -0.02 -17.19
CA GLY A 89 -11.58 -0.48 -18.25
C GLY A 89 -12.25 -1.40 -19.27
N MET A 90 -13.38 -2.02 -18.93
CA MET A 90 -14.17 -2.84 -19.86
C MET A 90 -15.65 -2.48 -19.80
N PRO A 91 -16.34 -2.31 -20.94
CA PRO A 91 -17.77 -2.07 -20.94
C PRO A 91 -18.53 -3.29 -20.40
N ILE A 92 -19.62 -3.05 -19.68
CA ILE A 92 -20.54 -4.10 -19.28
C ILE A 92 -21.25 -4.62 -20.53
N ARG A 93 -21.37 -5.94 -20.64
CA ARG A 93 -21.99 -6.61 -21.79
C ARG A 93 -23.26 -7.26 -21.33
N ILE A 94 -24.34 -6.94 -22.00
CA ILE A 94 -25.66 -7.47 -21.68
C ILE A 94 -26.15 -8.20 -22.92
N GLY A 95 -26.27 -9.52 -22.82
CA GLY A 95 -26.95 -10.34 -23.82
C GLY A 95 -28.46 -10.27 -23.60
N ARG A 96 -29.20 -9.79 -24.59
CA ARG A 96 -30.67 -9.76 -24.59
C ARG A 96 -31.19 -10.83 -25.54
N TYR A 97 -32.18 -11.59 -25.06
CA TYR A 97 -32.87 -12.63 -25.81
C TYR A 97 -34.39 -12.47 -25.60
N GLU A 98 -35.19 -13.03 -26.51
CA GLU A 98 -36.65 -12.99 -26.45
C GLU A 98 -37.20 -14.01 -25.45
N GLY A 99 -38.37 -13.74 -24.85
CA GLY A 99 -38.92 -14.55 -23.75
C GLY A 99 -39.10 -16.04 -24.04
N ASP A 100 -39.26 -16.41 -25.31
CA ASP A 100 -39.47 -17.80 -25.76
C ASP A 100 -38.17 -18.52 -26.19
N ALA A 101 -36.98 -17.94 -25.92
CA ALA A 101 -35.71 -18.54 -26.31
C ALA A 101 -35.45 -19.88 -25.62
N LYS A 102 -35.00 -20.88 -26.39
CA LYS A 102 -34.62 -22.20 -25.87
C LYS A 102 -33.34 -22.10 -25.04
N GLU A 103 -33.11 -23.09 -24.19
CA GLU A 103 -31.91 -23.12 -23.35
C GLU A 103 -30.61 -23.22 -24.18
N GLU A 104 -30.65 -23.96 -25.30
CA GLU A 104 -29.53 -24.05 -26.26
C GLU A 104 -29.15 -22.68 -26.84
N ASP A 105 -30.15 -21.85 -27.12
CA ASP A 105 -29.96 -20.49 -27.65
C ASP A 105 -29.34 -19.55 -26.61
N LYS A 106 -29.72 -19.71 -25.33
CA LYS A 106 -29.10 -18.96 -24.22
C LYS A 106 -27.65 -19.35 -24.02
N ASP A 107 -27.31 -20.62 -24.16
CA ASP A 107 -25.93 -21.11 -24.06
C ASP A 107 -25.04 -20.57 -25.19
N VAL A 108 -25.56 -20.50 -26.42
CA VAL A 108 -24.88 -19.87 -27.56
C VAL A 108 -24.64 -18.39 -27.29
N LEU A 109 -25.67 -17.67 -26.80
CA LEU A 109 -25.55 -16.26 -26.42
C LEU A 109 -24.52 -16.04 -25.30
N TRP A 110 -24.52 -16.89 -24.29
CA TRP A 110 -23.57 -16.83 -23.18
C TRP A 110 -22.13 -17.01 -23.66
N ARG A 111 -21.88 -17.99 -24.56
CA ARG A 111 -20.58 -18.17 -25.19
C ARG A 111 -20.18 -16.94 -26.00
N ALA A 112 -21.10 -16.36 -26.77
CA ALA A 112 -20.82 -15.13 -27.53
C ALA A 112 -20.41 -13.97 -26.61
N VAL A 113 -21.19 -13.69 -25.55
CA VAL A 113 -20.92 -12.59 -24.61
C VAL A 113 -19.57 -12.76 -23.88
N THR A 114 -19.21 -13.99 -23.53
CA THR A 114 -17.97 -14.31 -22.81
C THR A 114 -16.75 -14.32 -23.74
N GLN A 115 -16.84 -14.91 -24.93
CA GLN A 115 -15.72 -15.06 -25.87
C GLN A 115 -15.35 -13.77 -26.61
N ILE A 116 -16.31 -12.86 -26.84
CA ILE A 116 -16.04 -11.54 -27.45
C ILE A 116 -14.98 -10.75 -26.67
N ALA A 117 -14.74 -11.05 -25.39
CA ALA A 117 -13.73 -10.36 -24.58
C ALA A 117 -12.31 -10.45 -25.12
N GLY A 118 -11.95 -11.64 -25.59
CA GLY A 118 -10.59 -11.97 -25.99
C GLY A 118 -10.44 -12.02 -27.50
N ASP A 119 -11.38 -12.70 -28.16
CA ASP A 119 -11.26 -13.02 -29.59
C ASP A 119 -11.91 -11.95 -30.48
N MET A 120 -12.63 -10.99 -29.89
CA MET A 120 -13.26 -9.83 -30.56
C MET A 120 -14.14 -10.22 -31.76
N ALA A 121 -14.66 -11.44 -31.79
CA ALA A 121 -15.55 -11.95 -32.82
C ALA A 121 -16.52 -12.99 -32.22
N ALA A 122 -17.79 -12.95 -32.63
CA ALA A 122 -18.76 -14.00 -32.38
C ALA A 122 -19.81 -14.04 -33.48
N ILE A 123 -20.42 -15.21 -33.67
CA ILE A 123 -21.55 -15.43 -34.57
C ILE A 123 -22.79 -15.68 -33.70
N MET A 124 -23.85 -14.94 -33.93
CA MET A 124 -25.13 -15.12 -33.24
C MET A 124 -26.31 -14.81 -34.19
N PRO A 125 -27.51 -15.34 -33.93
CA PRO A 125 -28.72 -15.00 -34.70
C PRO A 125 -29.12 -13.53 -34.55
N ASP A 126 -29.71 -12.93 -35.59
CA ASP A 126 -30.15 -11.52 -35.61
C ASP A 126 -31.18 -11.16 -34.52
N SER A 127 -31.93 -12.14 -34.01
CA SER A 127 -32.88 -11.96 -32.91
C SER A 127 -32.19 -11.71 -31.56
N MET A 128 -30.93 -12.11 -31.41
CA MET A 128 -30.14 -11.86 -30.21
C MET A 128 -29.37 -10.54 -30.33
N LYS A 129 -29.28 -9.78 -29.24
CA LYS A 129 -28.56 -8.50 -29.23
C LYS A 129 -27.60 -8.43 -28.06
N ILE A 130 -26.39 -7.96 -28.34
CA ILE A 130 -25.40 -7.64 -27.31
C ILE A 130 -25.34 -6.12 -27.21
N GLU A 131 -25.66 -5.59 -26.04
CA GLU A 131 -25.51 -4.18 -25.74
C GLU A 131 -24.24 -3.99 -24.90
N PHE A 132 -23.36 -3.11 -25.39
CA PHE A 132 -22.23 -2.61 -24.64
C PHE A 132 -22.67 -1.35 -23.91
N GLN A 133 -22.84 -1.45 -22.60
CA GLN A 133 -23.17 -0.29 -21.79
C GLN A 133 -21.88 0.42 -21.40
N GLU A 134 -21.56 1.50 -22.12
CA GLU A 134 -20.47 2.37 -21.74
C GLU A 134 -20.89 3.32 -20.63
N VAL A 135 -20.07 3.45 -19.59
CA VAL A 135 -20.28 4.49 -18.59
C VAL A 135 -19.77 5.81 -19.17
N ALA A 136 -20.66 6.78 -19.36
CA ALA A 136 -20.43 8.03 -20.09
C ALA A 136 -19.34 8.98 -19.51
N ALA A 137 -18.68 8.61 -18.40
CA ALA A 137 -17.77 9.48 -17.67
C ALA A 137 -16.27 9.22 -17.92
N LYS A 138 -15.87 8.58 -19.03
CA LYS A 138 -14.50 8.06 -19.23
C LYS A 138 -13.39 9.14 -19.21
N GLY A 139 -13.56 10.28 -19.88
CA GLY A 139 -12.45 11.24 -20.08
C GLY A 139 -12.00 11.97 -18.81
N THR A 140 -12.89 12.78 -18.22
CA THR A 140 -12.54 13.65 -17.08
C THR A 140 -12.26 12.89 -15.79
N SER A 141 -12.84 11.69 -15.62
CA SER A 141 -12.66 10.91 -14.40
C SER A 141 -11.32 10.19 -14.36
N ILE A 142 -10.83 9.66 -15.48
CA ILE A 142 -9.51 9.00 -15.60
C ILE A 142 -8.40 9.96 -15.12
N ASP A 143 -8.32 11.15 -15.72
CA ASP A 143 -7.29 12.13 -15.38
C ASP A 143 -7.38 12.62 -13.93
N LEU A 144 -8.60 12.76 -13.40
CA LEU A 144 -8.83 13.19 -12.02
C LEU A 144 -8.31 12.16 -11.02
N TYR A 145 -8.63 10.88 -11.23
CA TYR A 145 -8.22 9.81 -10.33
C TYR A 145 -6.72 9.52 -10.43
N GLU A 146 -6.14 9.55 -11.64
CA GLU A 146 -4.70 9.41 -11.84
C GLU A 146 -3.93 10.55 -11.13
N ARG A 147 -4.32 11.81 -11.35
CA ARG A 147 -3.67 12.97 -10.69
C ARG A 147 -3.81 12.94 -9.19
N ARG A 148 -4.96 12.47 -8.66
CA ARG A 148 -5.16 12.29 -7.22
C ARG A 148 -4.25 11.19 -6.68
N ALA A 149 -4.11 10.09 -7.42
CA ALA A 149 -3.24 8.98 -7.06
C ALA A 149 -1.77 9.38 -7.11
N ASP A 150 -1.35 10.25 -8.04
CA ASP A 150 0.03 10.72 -8.15
C ASP A 150 0.41 11.74 -7.06
N TRP A 151 -0.48 12.70 -6.77
CA TRP A 151 -0.23 13.78 -5.80
C TRP A 151 -0.24 13.35 -4.33
N MET A 152 -1.12 12.42 -3.94
CA MET A 152 -1.12 11.86 -2.57
C MET A 152 0.12 11.01 -2.32
#